data_AF-A0A933TPF8-F1
#
_entry.id   AF-A0A933TPF8-F1
#
_cell.length_a   1.000
_cell.length_b   1.000
_cell.length_c   1.000
_cell.angle_alpha   90.00
_cell.angle_beta   90.00
_cell.angle_gamma   90.00
#
_symmetry.space_group_name_H-M   'P 1'
#
loop_
_entity.id
_entity.type
_entity.pdbx_description
1 polymer ?
#
loop_
_entity_poly.entity_id
_entity_poly.type
_entity_poly.pdbx_seq_one_letter_code
_entity_poly.pdbx_strand_id
1 'polypeptide(L)'
;MVGSRACSAPTKTGERCGATPLHDADVCFWHSPEHAEDAAAARKLGGQRRRRESTLAGAYEIGPLDTLVGIRRVLEIVTFDGLGMETNSIARGRLLIAAAQALTKLLEVGELEARLEAVEAALKPRIVKGKR
;
A
#
# COMPACT_ATOMS: atom_id res chain seq x y z
N MET A 1 23.38 -24.91 3.77
CA MET A 1 22.04 -24.30 3.65
C MET A 1 21.15 -24.90 4.72
N VAL A 2 20.93 -24.18 5.82
CA VAL A 2 19.94 -24.61 6.83
C VAL A 2 18.57 -24.32 6.23
N GLY A 3 17.80 -25.37 5.91
CA GLY A 3 16.45 -25.21 5.38
C GLY A 3 15.62 -24.38 6.35
N SER A 4 14.91 -23.36 5.85
CA SER A 4 14.06 -22.53 6.68
C SER A 4 13.03 -23.41 7.37
N ARG A 5 13.06 -23.47 8.72
CA ARG A 5 12.01 -24.15 9.48
C ARG A 5 10.65 -23.60 9.07
N ALA A 6 9.69 -24.48 8.82
CA ALA A 6 8.32 -24.12 8.49
C ALA A 6 7.38 -24.68 9.55
N CYS A 7 6.31 -23.94 9.84
CA CYS A 7 5.30 -24.33 10.80
C CYS A 7 4.72 -25.72 10.47
N SER A 8 4.64 -26.58 11.49
CA SER A 8 4.15 -27.96 11.34
C SER A 8 2.63 -28.06 11.20
N ALA A 9 1.88 -27.03 11.58
CA ALA A 9 0.42 -27.02 11.58
C ALA A 9 -0.19 -26.88 10.17
N PRO A 10 -1.34 -27.53 9.91
CA PRO A 10 -2.07 -27.37 8.67
C PRO A 10 -2.82 -26.04 8.62
N THR A 11 -2.92 -25.44 7.44
CA THR A 11 -3.81 -24.31 7.18
C THR A 11 -5.27 -24.77 7.12
N LYS A 12 -6.20 -23.82 6.98
CA LYS A 12 -7.63 -24.12 6.81
C LYS A 12 -7.95 -24.94 5.55
N THR A 13 -7.07 -24.93 4.55
CA THR A 13 -7.18 -25.73 3.31
C THR A 13 -6.53 -27.11 3.43
N GLY A 14 -5.90 -27.42 4.57
CA GLY A 14 -5.20 -28.69 4.80
C GLY A 14 -3.73 -28.70 4.34
N GLU A 15 -3.27 -27.63 3.70
CA GLU A 15 -1.87 -27.49 3.25
C GLU A 15 -0.94 -27.17 4.42
N ARG A 16 0.38 -27.43 4.29
CA ARG A 16 1.35 -27.05 5.33
C ARG A 16 1.50 -25.53 5.41
N CYS A 17 1.51 -25.00 6.62
CA CYS A 17 1.71 -23.57 6.84
C CYS A 17 3.14 -23.12 6.46
N GLY A 18 3.26 -22.17 5.54
CA GLY A 18 4.55 -21.61 5.10
C GLY A 18 5.19 -20.59 6.05
N ALA A 19 4.56 -20.30 7.19
CA ALA A 19 5.11 -19.34 8.16
C ALA A 19 6.28 -19.94 8.95
N THR A 20 7.24 -19.09 9.30
CA THR A 20 8.34 -19.46 10.20
C THR A 20 7.78 -19.81 11.59
N PRO A 21 8.17 -20.95 12.18
CA PRO A 21 7.77 -21.31 13.53
C PRO A 21 8.45 -20.41 14.57
N LEU A 22 7.92 -20.39 15.79
CA LEU A 22 8.55 -19.68 16.91
C LEU A 22 9.90 -20.31 17.27
N HIS A 23 10.77 -19.56 17.96
CA HIS A 23 12.12 -20.03 18.31
C HIS A 23 12.07 -21.38 19.06
N ASP A 24 11.22 -21.45 20.07
CA ASP A 24 11.09 -22.59 21.00
C ASP A 24 9.89 -23.50 20.71
N ALA A 25 9.29 -23.42 19.51
CA ALA A 25 8.18 -24.29 19.12
C ALA A 25 8.26 -24.71 17.65
N ASP A 26 7.48 -25.73 17.26
CA ASP A 26 7.37 -26.18 15.86
C ASP A 26 6.20 -25.53 15.11
N VAL A 27 5.46 -24.66 15.78
CA VAL A 27 4.32 -23.91 15.22
C VAL A 27 4.60 -22.41 15.20
N CYS A 28 3.99 -21.70 14.27
CA CYS A 28 4.09 -20.23 14.19
C CYS A 28 3.15 -19.55 15.19
N PHE A 29 3.33 -18.25 15.37
CA PHE A 29 2.48 -17.41 16.21
C PHE A 29 0.96 -17.64 15.99
N TRP A 30 0.54 -17.81 14.73
CA TRP A 30 -0.88 -17.99 14.40
C TRP A 30 -1.46 -19.36 14.77
N HIS A 31 -0.61 -20.37 14.95
CA HIS A 31 -0.97 -21.76 15.26
C HIS A 31 -0.50 -22.20 16.65
N SER A 32 0.14 -21.32 17.44
CA SER A 32 0.53 -21.61 18.81
C SER A 32 -0.70 -21.57 19.74
N PRO A 33 -0.99 -22.65 20.49
CA PRO A 33 -2.05 -22.65 21.49
C PRO A 33 -1.76 -21.66 22.63
N GLU A 34 -0.50 -21.54 23.03
CA GLU A 34 -0.06 -20.64 24.11
C GLU A 34 -0.29 -19.16 23.75
N HIS A 35 -0.22 -18.81 22.47
CA HIS A 35 -0.43 -17.44 21.98
C HIS A 35 -1.81 -17.24 21.33
N ALA A 36 -2.78 -18.13 21.61
CA ALA A 36 -4.08 -18.10 20.94
C ALA A 36 -4.85 -16.80 21.20
N GLU A 37 -4.77 -16.26 22.42
CA GLU A 37 -5.42 -14.99 22.79
C GLU A 37 -4.78 -13.80 22.07
N ASP A 38 -3.45 -13.71 22.08
CA ASP A 38 -2.70 -12.65 21.38
C ASP A 38 -2.93 -12.69 19.87
N ALA A 39 -2.93 -13.89 19.29
CA ALA A 39 -3.26 -14.08 17.88
C ALA A 39 -4.70 -13.64 17.56
N ALA A 40 -5.67 -13.89 18.47
CA ALA A 40 -7.04 -13.41 18.32
C ALA A 40 -7.14 -11.89 18.41
N ALA A 41 -6.44 -11.27 19.37
CA ALA A 41 -6.36 -9.83 19.51
C ALA A 41 -5.74 -9.17 18.26
N ALA A 42 -4.64 -9.72 17.74
CA ALA A 42 -3.99 -9.25 16.52
C ALA A 42 -4.91 -9.35 15.29
N ARG A 43 -5.65 -10.45 15.13
CA ARG A 43 -6.64 -10.59 14.05
C ARG A 43 -7.76 -9.56 14.17
N LYS A 44 -8.27 -9.32 15.39
CA LYS A 44 -9.31 -8.32 15.65
C LYS A 44 -8.83 -6.92 15.30
N LEU A 45 -7.63 -6.55 15.75
CA LEU A 45 -7.00 -5.27 15.44
C LEU A 45 -6.79 -5.08 13.93
N GLY A 46 -6.27 -6.11 13.26
CA GLY A 46 -6.13 -6.09 11.79
C GLY A 46 -7.47 -5.96 11.06
N GLY A 47 -8.53 -6.60 11.56
CA GLY A 47 -9.89 -6.46 11.05
C GLY A 47 -10.44 -5.05 11.23
N GLN A 48 -10.25 -4.44 12.41
CA GLN A 48 -10.64 -3.05 12.68
C GLN A 48 -9.91 -2.07 11.76
N ARG A 49 -8.60 -2.26 11.55
CA ARG A 49 -7.79 -1.45 10.63
C ARG A 49 -8.32 -1.55 9.20
N ARG A 50 -8.50 -2.76 8.66
CA ARG A 50 -9.03 -2.96 7.30
C ARG A 50 -10.41 -2.38 7.12
N ARG A 51 -11.30 -2.52 8.12
CA ARG A 51 -12.63 -1.91 8.08
C ARG A 51 -12.54 -0.39 8.03
N ARG A 52 -11.71 0.23 8.89
CA ARG A 52 -11.50 1.68 8.89
C ARG A 52 -10.94 2.16 7.55
N GLU A 53 -9.93 1.49 7.02
CA GLU A 53 -9.34 1.80 5.71
C GLU A 53 -10.39 1.71 4.60
N SER A 54 -11.19 0.63 4.57
CA SER A 54 -12.28 0.48 3.59
C SER A 54 -13.36 1.54 3.73
N THR A 55 -13.74 1.92 4.96
CA THR A 55 -14.70 3.00 5.21
C THR A 55 -14.17 4.34 4.71
N LEU A 56 -12.91 4.66 5.00
CA LEU A 56 -12.28 5.90 4.53
C LEU A 56 -12.15 5.92 3.01
N ALA A 57 -11.72 4.80 2.41
CA ALA A 57 -11.64 4.66 0.96
C ALA A 57 -12.99 4.91 0.29
N GLY A 58 -14.07 4.33 0.83
CA GLY A 58 -15.43 4.55 0.32
C GLY A 58 -15.93 5.99 0.52
N ALA A 59 -15.74 6.57 1.72
CA ALA A 59 -16.26 7.89 2.04
C ALA A 59 -15.59 9.02 1.25
N TYR A 60 -14.31 8.88 0.92
CA TYR A 60 -13.53 9.90 0.22
C TYR A 60 -13.24 9.55 -1.24
N GLU A 61 -13.80 8.43 -1.72
CA GLU A 61 -13.53 7.87 -3.06
C GLU A 61 -12.03 7.72 -3.32
N ILE A 62 -11.28 7.31 -2.30
CA ILE A 62 -9.83 7.12 -2.39
C ILE A 62 -9.57 5.75 -3.02
N GLY A 63 -8.95 5.76 -4.20
CA GLY A 63 -8.46 4.55 -4.86
C GLY A 63 -7.20 3.97 -4.19
N PRO A 64 -6.62 2.91 -4.78
CA PRO A 64 -5.36 2.35 -4.31
C PRO A 64 -4.24 3.39 -4.26
N LEU A 65 -3.52 3.47 -3.13
CA LEU A 65 -2.47 4.47 -2.90
C LEU A 65 -1.13 4.13 -3.58
N ASP A 66 -1.07 3.03 -4.31
CA ASP A 66 0.03 2.67 -5.23
C ASP A 66 -0.23 3.15 -6.66
N THR A 67 -1.31 3.91 -6.88
CA THR A 67 -1.64 4.51 -8.18
C THR A 67 -1.50 6.03 -8.14
N LEU A 68 -1.13 6.62 -9.28
CA LEU A 68 -1.04 8.07 -9.45
C LEU A 68 -2.39 8.75 -9.15
N VAL A 69 -3.49 8.14 -9.59
CA VAL A 69 -4.86 8.63 -9.34
C VAL A 69 -5.22 8.61 -7.85
N GLY A 70 -4.91 7.51 -7.14
CA GLY A 70 -5.18 7.40 -5.71
C GLY A 70 -4.40 8.40 -4.88
N ILE A 71 -3.10 8.57 -5.16
CA ILE A 71 -2.25 9.56 -4.47
C ILE A 71 -2.74 10.98 -4.75
N ARG A 72 -3.10 11.29 -6.01
CA ARG A 72 -3.65 12.59 -6.39
C ARG A 72 -4.90 12.92 -5.57
N ARG A 73 -5.84 11.98 -5.48
CA ARG A 73 -7.08 12.17 -4.74
C ARG A 73 -6.85 12.53 -3.28
N VAL A 74 -5.91 11.86 -2.62
CA VAL A 74 -5.52 12.17 -1.23
C VAL A 74 -4.95 13.58 -1.12
N LEU A 75 -4.04 13.98 -2.03
CA LEU A 75 -3.46 15.31 -2.00
C LEU A 75 -4.50 16.41 -2.26
N GLU A 76 -5.48 16.17 -3.12
CA GLU A 76 -6.61 17.08 -3.35
C GLU A 76 -7.44 17.26 -2.07
N ILE A 77 -7.80 16.17 -1.38
CA ILE A 77 -8.53 16.22 -0.10
C ILE A 77 -7.73 17.02 0.93
N VAL A 78 -6.44 16.69 1.12
CA VAL A 78 -5.57 17.40 2.07
C VAL A 78 -5.47 18.89 1.75
N THR A 79 -5.44 19.23 0.45
CA THR A 79 -5.39 20.63 0.01
C THR A 79 -6.70 21.36 0.36
N PHE A 80 -7.86 20.76 0.06
CA PHE A 80 -9.16 21.37 0.38
C PHE A 80 -9.38 21.49 1.88
N ASP A 81 -9.08 20.44 2.65
CA ASP A 81 -9.16 20.47 4.11
C ASP A 81 -8.24 21.54 4.68
N GLY A 82 -7.00 21.63 4.18
CA GLY A 82 -6.03 22.65 4.57
C GLY A 82 -6.49 24.08 4.25
N LEU A 83 -7.22 24.28 3.16
CA LEU A 83 -7.83 25.58 2.81
C LEU A 83 -8.99 25.94 3.73
N GLY A 84 -9.73 24.94 4.23
CA GLY A 84 -10.83 25.09 5.18
C GLY A 84 -10.40 25.31 6.64
N MET A 85 -9.12 25.09 6.97
CA MET A 85 -8.62 25.31 8.33
C MET A 85 -8.72 26.79 8.75
N GLU A 86 -9.31 27.06 9.90
CA GLU A 86 -9.38 28.40 10.48
C GLU A 86 -8.00 28.93 10.89
N THR A 87 -7.82 30.25 10.74
CA THR A 87 -6.59 31.01 10.98
C THR A 87 -5.46 30.78 9.97
N ASN A 88 -4.82 31.87 9.54
CA ASN A 88 -3.61 31.86 8.73
C ASN A 88 -2.40 31.42 9.59
N SER A 89 -2.36 30.13 9.95
CA SER A 89 -1.30 29.56 10.78
C SER A 89 -0.10 29.12 9.94
N ILE A 90 1.09 29.13 10.55
CA ILE A 90 2.31 28.60 9.94
C ILE A 90 2.14 27.12 9.58
N ALA A 91 1.38 26.36 10.38
CA ALA A 91 1.07 24.95 10.12
C ALA A 91 0.26 24.79 8.82
N ARG A 92 -0.76 25.63 8.61
CA ARG A 92 -1.54 25.67 7.37
C ARG A 92 -0.66 26.00 6.17
N GLY A 93 0.17 27.04 6.27
CA GLY A 93 1.10 27.41 5.20
C GLY A 93 2.04 26.26 4.81
N ARG A 94 2.63 25.60 5.80
CA ARG A 94 3.52 24.44 5.58
C ARG A 94 2.80 23.26 4.94
N LEU A 95 1.58 22.96 5.39
CA LEU A 95 0.74 21.89 4.81
C LEU A 95 0.47 22.16 3.33
N LEU A 96 0.01 23.37 2.99
CA LEU A 96 -0.33 23.74 1.62
C LEU A 96 0.90 23.76 0.70
N ILE A 97 2.05 24.24 1.19
CA ILE A 97 3.31 24.19 0.44
C ILE A 97 3.74 22.74 0.19
N ALA A 98 3.66 21.87 1.19
CA ALA A 98 4.02 20.46 1.05
C ALA A 98 3.07 19.73 0.08
N ALA A 99 1.76 20.00 0.16
CA ALA A 99 0.77 19.45 -0.77
C ALA A 99 1.03 19.93 -2.20
N ALA A 100 1.32 21.22 -2.40
CA ALA A 100 1.67 21.77 -3.72
C ALA A 100 2.94 21.12 -4.28
N GLN A 101 4.01 20.99 -3.49
CA GLN A 101 5.24 20.33 -3.91
C GLN A 101 5.01 18.86 -4.29
N ALA A 102 4.18 18.13 -3.53
CA ALA A 102 3.83 16.76 -3.84
C ALA A 102 3.00 16.65 -5.12
N LEU A 103 2.04 17.55 -5.34
CA LEU A 103 1.22 17.61 -6.55
C LEU A 103 2.06 17.92 -7.79
N THR A 104 3.01 18.86 -7.71
CA THR A 104 3.92 19.16 -8.82
C THR A 104 4.72 17.92 -9.22
N LYS A 105 5.30 17.20 -8.25
CA LYS A 105 6.03 15.95 -8.53
C LYS A 105 5.14 14.89 -9.15
N LEU A 106 3.89 14.79 -8.71
CA LEU A 106 2.94 13.82 -9.26
C LEU A 106 2.61 14.12 -10.73
N LEU A 107 2.48 15.40 -11.10
CA LEU A 107 2.31 15.84 -12.48
C LEU A 107 3.56 15.52 -13.32
N GLU A 108 4.75 15.84 -12.81
CA GLU A 108 6.02 15.52 -13.48
C GLU A 108 6.15 14.01 -13.75
N VAL A 109 5.86 13.16 -12.76
CA VAL A 109 5.90 11.70 -12.91
C VAL A 109 4.88 11.24 -13.96
N GLY A 110 3.64 11.74 -13.92
CA GLY A 110 2.62 11.37 -14.90
C GLY A 110 2.97 11.78 -16.34
N GLU A 111 3.59 12.96 -16.52
CA GLU A 111 4.11 13.39 -17.82
C GLU A 111 5.25 12.50 -18.30
N LEU A 112 6.15 12.10 -17.42
CA LEU A 112 7.25 11.18 -17.75
C LEU A 112 6.73 9.79 -18.13
N GLU A 113 5.74 9.25 -17.39
CA GLU A 113 5.08 7.99 -17.71
C GLU A 113 4.43 8.03 -19.10
N ALA A 114 3.66 9.09 -19.40
CA ALA A 114 3.04 9.27 -20.71
C ALA A 114 4.07 9.38 -21.85
N ARG A 115 5.17 10.09 -21.62
CA ARG A 115 6.28 10.19 -22.59
C ARG A 115 6.99 8.86 -22.79
N LEU A 116 7.20 8.11 -21.71
CA LEU A 116 7.82 6.79 -21.78
C LEU A 116 6.93 5.82 -22.58
N GLU A 117 5.63 5.79 -22.29
CA GLU A 117 4.68 4.96 -23.02
C GLU A 117 4.67 5.29 -24.53
N ALA A 118 4.69 6.58 -24.88
CA ALA A 118 4.77 7.01 -26.28
C ALA A 118 6.06 6.53 -26.97
N VAL A 119 7.19 6.60 -26.29
CA VAL A 119 8.48 6.11 -26.80
C VAL A 119 8.48 4.58 -26.94
N GLU A 120 7.99 3.86 -25.94
CA GLU A 120 7.89 2.40 -25.97
C GLU A 120 6.96 1.91 -27.09
N ALA A 121 5.83 2.59 -27.30
CA ALA A 121 4.92 2.32 -28.40
C ALA A 121 5.58 2.54 -29.77
N ALA A 122 6.39 3.59 -29.92
CA ALA A 122 7.13 3.87 -31.15
C ALA A 122 8.28 2.86 -31.41
N LEU A 123 8.89 2.30 -30.36
CA LEU A 123 10.00 1.35 -30.46
C LEU A 123 9.55 -0.10 -30.68
N LYS A 124 8.41 -0.53 -30.12
CA LYS A 124 7.86 -1.89 -30.29
C LYS A 124 7.86 -2.38 -31.75
N PRO A 125 7.42 -1.60 -32.76
CA PRO A 125 7.46 -2.01 -34.16
C PRO A 125 8.88 -2.21 -34.73
N ARG A 126 9.89 -1.50 -34.20
CA ARG A 126 11.28 -1.56 -34.69
C ARG A 126 12.01 -2.79 -34.16
N ILE A 127 11.77 -3.18 -32.91
CA ILE A 127 12.35 -4.37 -32.29
C ILE A 127 11.87 -5.65 -32.99
N VAL A 128 10.59 -5.70 -33.39
CA VAL A 128 10.04 -6.85 -34.13
C VAL A 128 10.66 -7.00 -35.52
N LYS A 129 10.99 -5.89 -36.20
CA LYS A 129 11.66 -5.92 -37.52
C LYS A 129 13.13 -6.32 -37.46
N GLY A 130 13.84 -6.01 -36.37
CA GLY A 130 15.27 -6.31 -36.21
C GLY A 130 15.59 -7.74 -35.74
N LYS A 131 14.57 -8.58 -35.51
CA LYS A 131 14.72 -9.98 -35.07
C LYS A 131 14.66 -11.01 -36.23
N ARG A 132 14.77 -10.55 -37.48
CA ARG A 132 14.92 -11.41 -38.67
C ARG A 132 16.36 -11.43 -39.15
#